data_AF-A0AAU1F513-F1
#
_entry.id   AF-A0AAU1F513-F1
#
_cell.length_a   1.000
_cell.length_b   1.000
_cell.length_c   1.000
_cell.angle_alpha   90.00
_cell.angle_beta   90.00
_cell.angle_gamma   90.00
#
_symmetry.space_group_name_H-M   'P 1'
#
loop_
_entity.id
_entity.type
_entity.pdbx_description
1 polymer ?
#
loop_
_entity_poly.entity_id
_entity_poly.type
_entity_poly.pdbx_seq_one_letter_code
_entity_poly.pdbx_strand_id
1 'polypeptide(L)' 'MTQPFDPTGTPEPTHLVLVNTAGARSLWPVFLPVPAGWATEHGPASHEDCLRELTPAPPATPG' A
#
# COMPACT_ATOMS: atom_id res chain seq x y z
N MET A 1 -22.30 9.55 3.68
CA MET A 1 -21.91 9.21 2.29
C MET A 1 -20.97 8.01 2.37
N THR A 2 -21.43 6.82 1.98
CA THR A 2 -20.62 5.58 2.03
C THR A 2 -19.77 5.51 0.76
N GLN A 3 -18.45 5.50 0.91
CA GLN A 3 -17.53 5.40 -0.23
C GLN A 3 -17.52 3.94 -0.71
N PRO A 4 -17.54 3.67 -2.03
CA PRO A 4 -17.67 2.31 -2.59
C PRO A 4 -16.44 1.42 -2.37
N PHE A 5 -15.36 1.97 -1.79
CA PHE A 5 -14.13 1.27 -1.41
C PHE A 5 -13.98 1.18 0.11
N ASP A 6 -15.04 1.39 0.88
CA ASP A 6 -15.03 1.14 2.32
C ASP A 6 -15.25 -0.37 2.55
N PRO A 7 -14.19 -1.16 2.84
CA PRO A 7 -14.40 -2.49 3.34
C PRO A 7 -15.01 -2.32 4.73
N THR A 8 -16.33 -2.50 4.81
CA THR A 8 -17.01 -2.67 6.08
C THR A 8 -16.31 -3.79 6.87
N GLY A 9 -15.44 -3.41 7.81
CA GLY A 9 -15.07 -4.20 8.97
C GLY A 9 -14.12 -5.40 8.78
N THR A 10 -13.19 -5.40 7.83
CA THR A 10 -12.10 -6.40 7.83
C THR A 10 -10.80 -5.79 8.38
N PRO A 11 -10.40 -6.11 9.64
CA PRO A 11 -9.14 -5.66 10.22
C PRO A 11 -7.92 -6.43 9.68
N GLU A 12 -8.13 -7.28 8.68
CA GLU A 12 -7.10 -8.18 8.18
C GLU A 12 -6.23 -7.51 7.13
N PRO A 13 -4.91 -7.69 7.21
CA PRO A 13 -3.99 -7.09 6.27
C PRO A 13 -4.16 -7.71 4.87
N THR A 14 -4.69 -6.91 3.94
CA THR A 14 -5.06 -7.34 2.58
C THR A 14 -4.16 -6.76 1.49
N HIS A 15 -3.23 -5.86 1.84
CA HIS A 15 -2.40 -5.14 0.87
C HIS A 15 -0.90 -5.26 1.19
N LEU A 16 -0.09 -5.16 0.14
CA LEU A 16 1.38 -5.17 0.14
C LEU A 16 1.87 -3.93 -0.59
N VAL A 17 3.02 -3.41 -0.18
CA VAL A 17 3.80 -2.50 -1.00
C VAL A 17 4.82 -3.32 -1.74
N LEU A 18 4.72 -3.33 -3.06
CA LEU A 18 5.74 -3.91 -3.92
C LEU A 18 6.71 -2.83 -4.36
N VAL A 19 7.99 -3.19 -4.46
CA VAL A 19 9.05 -2.38 -5.05
C VAL A 19 9.65 -3.12 -6.24
N ASN A 20 9.93 -2.40 -7.32
CA ASN A 20 10.65 -2.96 -8.45
C ASN A 20 12.14 -2.59 -8.42
N THR A 21 12.92 -3.16 -9.34
CA THR A 21 14.36 -2.86 -9.47
C THR A 21 14.68 -1.41 -9.85
N ALA A 22 13.70 -0.65 -10.34
CA ALA A 22 13.82 0.79 -10.60
C ALA A 22 13.48 1.66 -9.39
N GLY A 23 13.13 1.07 -8.24
CA GLY A 23 12.72 1.79 -7.03
C GLY A 23 11.30 2.33 -7.07
N ALA A 24 10.50 1.97 -8.07
CA ALA A 24 9.09 2.34 -8.10
C ALA A 24 8.30 1.45 -7.13
N ARG A 25 7.42 2.08 -6.36
CA ARG A 25 6.54 1.41 -5.40
C ARG A 25 5.13 1.30 -5.96
N SER A 26 4.44 0.20 -5.67
CA SER A 26 3.05 0.02 -6.06
C SER A 26 2.29 -0.75 -5.00
N LEU A 27 1.07 -0.31 -4.72
CA LEU A 27 0.14 -1.03 -3.86
C LEU A 27 -0.32 -2.29 -4.59
N TRP A 28 -0.20 -3.44 -3.95
CA TRP A 28 -0.61 -4.73 -4.51
C TRP A 28 -1.43 -5.54 -3.52
N PRO A 29 -2.58 -6.09 -3.92
CA PRO A 29 -3.36 -6.94 -3.03
C PRO A 29 -2.68 -8.28 -2.74
N VAL A 30 -2.71 -8.74 -1.49
CA VAL A 30 -2.07 -9.99 -1.02
C VAL A 30 -2.63 -11.25 -1.70
N PHE A 31 -3.87 -11.19 -2.17
CA PHE A 31 -4.57 -12.32 -2.80
C PHE A 31 -4.19 -12.51 -4.27
N LEU A 32 -3.50 -11.54 -4.89
CA LEU A 32 -2.97 -11.68 -6.25
C LEU A 32 -1.51 -12.12 -6.22
N PRO A 33 -1.09 -13.01 -7.14
CA PRO A 33 0.32 -13.36 -7.26
C PRO A 33 1.14 -12.11 -7.62
N VAL A 34 2.32 -12.00 -7.00
CA VAL A 34 3.25 -10.90 -7.26
C VAL A 34 3.82 -11.05 -8.68
N PRO A 35 3.75 -10.00 -9.52
CA PRO A 35 4.28 -10.04 -10.87
C PRO A 35 5.81 -10.19 -10.87
N ALA A 36 6.34 -10.86 -11.89
CA ALA A 36 7.78 -11.04 -12.03
C ALA A 36 8.50 -9.68 -12.13
N GLY A 37 9.60 -9.52 -11.40
CA GLY A 37 10.37 -8.26 -11.33
C GLY A 37 9.92 -7.30 -10.22
N TRP A 38 8.88 -7.65 -9.45
CA TRP A 38 8.46 -6.94 -8.26
C TRP A 38 8.76 -7.76 -7.01
N ALA A 39 9.17 -7.09 -5.93
CA ALA A 39 9.45 -7.68 -4.64
C ALA A 39 8.60 -7.02 -3.57
N THR A 40 8.20 -7.77 -2.55
CA THR A 40 7.47 -7.22 -1.40
C THR A 40 8.41 -6.38 -0.54
N GLU A 41 8.14 -5.08 -0.43
CA GLU A 41 8.86 -4.13 0.42
C GLU A 41 8.20 -4.00 1.80
N HIS A 42 6.87 -3.92 1.85
CA HIS A 42 6.09 -3.76 3.09
C HIS A 42 4.79 -4.56 3.08
N GLY A 43 4.33 -4.99 4.25
CA GLY A 43 3.11 -5.77 4.45
C GLY A 43 3.34 -7.29 4.60
N PRO A 44 2.27 -8.09 4.72
CA PRO A 44 0.86 -7.72 4.55
C PRO A 44 0.40 -6.73 5.63
N ALA A 45 -0.21 -5.62 5.21
CA ALA A 45 -0.76 -4.59 6.10
C ALA A 45 -2.13 -4.09 5.58
N SER A 46 -2.79 -3.25 6.38
CA SER A 46 -4.03 -2.59 5.98
C SER A 46 -3.79 -1.58 4.86
N HIS A 47 -4.82 -1.29 4.07
CA HIS A 47 -4.76 -0.32 2.97
C HIS A 47 -4.23 1.05 3.43
N GLU A 48 -4.68 1.54 4.60
CA GLU A 48 -4.21 2.80 5.19
C GLU A 48 -2.72 2.79 5.56
N ASP A 49 -2.21 1.66 6.08
CA ASP A 49 -0.81 1.52 6.48
C ASP A 49 0.10 1.51 5.25
N CYS A 50 -0.28 0.75 4.21
CA CYS A 50 0.45 0.76 2.95
C CYS A 50 0.38 2.12 2.23
N LEU A 51 -0.75 2.83 2.30
CA LEU A 51 -0.86 4.19 1.76
C LEU A 51 0.05 5.19 2.48
N ARG A 52 0.25 5.01 3.79
CA ARG A 52 1.17 5.83 4.58
C ARG A 52 2.63 5.62 4.15
N GLU A 53 3.01 4.40 3.80
CA GLU A 53 4.35 4.09 3.27
C GLU A 53 4.54 4.61 1.83
N LEU A 54 3.47 4.69 1.04
CA LEU A 54 3.50 5.17 -0.34
C LEU A 54 3.50 6.69 -0.46
N THR A 55 2.79 7.39 0.43
CA THR A 55 2.81 8.85 0.47
C THR A 55 3.98 9.28 1.36
N PRO A 56 5.06 9.85 0.81
CA PRO A 56 5.96 10.60 1.68
C PRO A 56 5.09 11.69 2.31
N ALA A 57 5.09 11.77 3.65
CA ALA A 57 4.43 12.88 4.35
C ALA A 57 4.77 14.17 3.59
N PRO A 58 3.78 15.04 3.28
CA PRO A 58 4.11 16.31 2.65
C PRO A 58 5.22 16.93 3.47
N PRO A 59 6.29 17.50 2.86
CA PRO A 59 7.30 18.16 3.65
C PRO A 59 6.52 19.13 4.53
N ALA A 60 6.58 18.92 5.85
CA ALA A 60 6.05 19.91 6.77
C ALA A 60 6.75 21.19 6.34
N THR A 61 6.02 22.12 5.74
CA THR A 61 6.56 23.44 5.43
C THR A 61 6.71 24.12 6.79
N PRO A 62 7.92 24.31 7.34
CA PRO A 62 8.06 25.31 8.39
C PRO A 62 7.94 26.68 7.72
N GLY A 63 6.90 27.43 8.06
CA GLY A 63 6.80 28.88 7.84
C GLY A 63 5.92 29.30 6.67
#